data_AF-A0AAU6LLY5-F1
#
_entry.id   AF-A0AAU6LLY5-F1
#
_cell.length_a   1.000
_cell.length_b   1.000
_cell.length_c   1.000
_cell.angle_alpha   90.00
_cell.angle_beta   90.00
_cell.angle_gamma   90.00
#
_symmetry.space_group_name_H-M   'P 1'
#
loop_
_entity.id
_entity.type
_entity.pdbx_description
1 polymer ?
#
loop_
_entity_poly.entity_id
_entity_poly.type
_entity_poly.pdbx_seq_one_letter_code
_entity_poly.pdbx_strand_id
1 'polypeptide(L)'
;MSKSPQDRPLTPLAKKKFFDGLAPWQVVLSLLPLGLLFIGGAIGGGLGAVGMVANMKIAKTQLPTAGKVAAMLGVGLAAVVVFLVVAGLLSYALHG
;
A
#
# COMPACT_ATOMS: atom_id res chain seq x y z
N MET A 1 22.65 -40.75 -42.67
CA MET A 1 21.30 -40.41 -42.15
C MET A 1 21.39 -40.17 -40.64
N SER A 2 21.73 -38.94 -40.23
CA SER A 2 21.71 -38.55 -38.81
C SER A 2 20.30 -38.09 -38.44
N LYS A 3 19.60 -38.84 -37.59
CA LYS A 3 18.32 -38.42 -37.01
C LYS A 3 18.58 -37.24 -36.07
N SER A 4 18.01 -36.07 -36.37
CA SER A 4 18.02 -34.92 -35.47
C SER A 4 17.31 -35.27 -34.15
N PRO A 5 17.98 -35.14 -33.00
CA PRO A 5 17.33 -35.17 -31.71
C PRO A 5 16.88 -33.74 -31.39
N GLN A 6 15.57 -33.47 -31.38
CA GLN A 6 14.89 -32.62 -30.37
C GLN A 6 13.52 -32.14 -30.84
N ASP A 7 12.53 -33.03 -30.73
CA ASP A 7 11.14 -32.63 -30.50
C ASP A 7 10.80 -32.94 -29.03
N ARG A 8 11.41 -32.22 -28.08
CA ARG A 8 10.95 -32.26 -26.69
C ARG A 8 9.75 -31.31 -26.61
N PRO A 9 8.55 -31.77 -26.24
CA PRO A 9 7.44 -30.86 -25.99
C PRO A 9 7.86 -29.88 -24.90
N LEU A 10 7.89 -28.58 -25.23
CA LEU A 10 8.03 -27.53 -24.22
C LEU A 10 6.78 -27.63 -23.34
N THR A 11 6.90 -28.27 -22.18
CA THR A 11 5.83 -28.31 -21.19
C THR A 11 5.52 -26.88 -20.81
N PRO A 12 4.28 -26.39 -21.01
CA PRO A 12 3.92 -25.05 -20.58
C PRO A 12 4.14 -24.99 -19.07
N LEU A 13 4.98 -24.06 -18.61
CA LEU A 13 5.17 -23.80 -17.19
C LEU A 13 3.79 -23.44 -16.62
N ALA A 14 3.16 -24.39 -15.93
CA ALA A 14 1.86 -24.20 -15.33
C ALA A 14 1.96 -23.01 -14.37
N LYS A 15 1.23 -21.92 -14.64
CA LYS A 15 1.11 -20.78 -13.73
C LYS A 15 0.44 -21.29 -12.46
N LYS A 16 1.25 -21.58 -11.43
CA LYS A 16 0.75 -21.84 -10.09
C LYS A 16 -0.01 -20.59 -9.62
N LYS A 17 -1.32 -20.72 -9.39
CA LYS A 17 -2.12 -19.63 -8.84
C LYS A 17 -1.73 -19.48 -7.38
N PHE A 18 -1.68 -18.24 -6.91
CA PHE A 18 -1.17 -17.89 -5.58
C PHE A 18 -1.95 -18.57 -4.44
N PHE A 19 -3.19 -18.98 -4.69
CA PHE A 19 -4.09 -19.63 -3.74
C PHE A 19 -4.29 -21.13 -3.98
N ASP A 20 -3.51 -21.74 -4.88
CA ASP A 20 -3.63 -23.17 -5.17
C ASP A 20 -3.35 -24.01 -3.91
N GLY A 21 -4.25 -24.96 -3.61
CA GLY A 21 -4.15 -25.86 -2.47
C GLY A 21 -4.81 -25.38 -1.18
N LEU A 22 -5.47 -24.20 -1.19
CA LEU A 22 -6.22 -23.67 -0.04
C LEU A 22 -7.71 -24.00 -0.15
N ALA A 23 -8.32 -24.35 0.99
CA ALA A 23 -9.77 -24.43 1.11
C ALA A 23 -10.39 -23.02 0.99
N PRO A 24 -11.65 -22.88 0.51
CA PRO A 24 -12.28 -21.56 0.30
C PRO A 24 -12.27 -20.64 1.53
N TRP A 25 -12.48 -21.20 2.73
CA TRP A 25 -12.44 -20.41 3.97
C TRP A 25 -11.03 -19.90 4.32
N GLN A 26 -9.97 -20.64 3.95
CA GLN A 26 -8.58 -20.20 4.12
C GLN A 26 -8.27 -19.03 3.19
N VAL A 27 -8.82 -19.05 1.97
CA VAL A 27 -8.72 -17.93 1.03
C VAL A 27 -9.39 -16.69 1.62
N VAL A 28 -10.60 -16.81 2.16
CA VAL A 28 -11.31 -15.67 2.79
C VAL A 28 -10.52 -15.10 3.96
N LEU A 29 -10.02 -15.93 4.89
CA LEU A 29 -9.22 -15.45 6.02
C LEU A 29 -7.88 -14.84 5.58
N SER A 30 -7.27 -15.36 4.51
CA SER A 30 -6.03 -14.81 3.95
C SER A 30 -6.24 -13.43 3.31
N LEU A 31 -7.45 -13.12 2.84
CA LEU A 31 -7.81 -11.82 2.27
C LEU A 31 -8.32 -10.82 3.32
N LEU A 32 -8.72 -11.28 4.50
CA LEU A 32 -9.23 -10.43 5.58
C LEU A 32 -8.29 -9.26 5.94
N PRO A 33 -6.95 -9.42 6.01
CA PRO A 33 -6.02 -8.29 6.23
C PRO A 33 -6.07 -7.22 5.14
N LEU A 34 -6.35 -7.61 3.88
CA LEU A 34 -6.54 -6.64 2.79
C LEU A 34 -7.86 -5.87 2.93
N GLY A 35 -8.84 -6.42 3.65
CA GLY A 35 -10.06 -5.71 4.03
C GLY A 35 -9.77 -4.44 4.86
N LEU A 36 -8.78 -4.49 5.77
CA LEU A 36 -8.34 -3.32 6.54
C LEU A 36 -7.83 -2.19 5.66
N LEU A 37 -7.35 -2.49 4.45
CA LEU A 37 -6.86 -1.51 3.50
C LEU A 37 -7.99 -0.59 3.01
N PHE A 38 -9.25 -1.05 3.00
CA PHE A 38 -10.38 -0.18 2.70
C PHE A 38 -10.72 0.77 3.86
N ILE A 39 -10.64 0.28 5.10
CA ILE A 39 -11.02 1.07 6.28
C ILE A 39 -9.87 2.02 6.66
N GLY A 40 -8.70 1.46 6.97
CA GLY A 40 -7.52 2.23 7.31
C GLY A 40 -6.97 3.01 6.11
N GLY A 41 -7.04 2.43 4.91
CA GLY A 41 -6.56 3.11 3.69
C GLY A 41 -7.52 4.17 3.16
N ALA A 42 -8.81 4.18 3.48
CA ALA A 42 -9.66 5.35 3.20
C ALA A 42 -9.21 6.56 4.03
N ILE A 43 -8.98 6.36 5.33
CA ILE A 43 -8.52 7.42 6.25
C ILE A 43 -7.10 7.85 5.85
N GLY A 44 -6.18 6.90 5.74
CA GLY A 44 -4.79 7.15 5.35
C GLY A 44 -4.67 7.74 3.95
N GLY A 45 -5.50 7.28 3.01
CA GLY A 45 -5.53 7.76 1.62
C GLY A 45 -6.06 9.19 1.51
N GLY A 46 -7.15 9.52 2.22
CA GLY A 46 -7.67 10.89 2.28
C GLY A 46 -6.64 11.86 2.88
N LEU A 47 -6.04 11.47 4.01
CA LEU A 47 -5.00 12.27 4.65
C LEU A 47 -3.73 12.39 3.79
N GLY A 48 -3.32 11.30 3.13
CA GLY A 48 -2.21 11.28 2.19
C GLY A 48 -2.44 12.17 0.98
N ALA A 49 -3.67 12.22 0.44
CA ALA A 49 -4.03 13.12 -0.65
C ALA A 49 -3.93 14.60 -0.24
N VAL A 50 -4.41 14.95 0.96
CA VAL A 50 -4.25 16.31 1.51
C VAL A 50 -2.77 16.65 1.69
N GLY A 51 -1.99 15.73 2.26
CA GLY A 51 -0.53 15.87 2.42
C GLY A 51 0.18 16.04 1.07
N MET A 52 -0.22 15.30 0.04
CA MET A 52 0.31 15.44 -1.32
C MET A 52 0.05 16.84 -1.87
N VAL A 53 -1.19 17.34 -1.76
CA VAL A 53 -1.54 18.69 -2.22
C VAL A 53 -0.73 19.76 -1.47
N ALA A 54 -0.54 19.61 -0.15
CA ALA A 54 0.31 20.50 0.64
C ALA A 54 1.77 20.45 0.17
N ASN A 55 2.32 19.25 -0.06
CA ASN A 55 3.68 19.05 -0.57
C ASN A 55 3.87 19.63 -1.97
N MET A 56 2.86 19.52 -2.85
CA MET A 56 2.90 20.15 -4.16
C MET A 56 2.94 21.68 -4.06
N LYS A 57 2.23 22.28 -3.09
CA LYS A 57 2.30 23.73 -2.84
C LYS A 57 3.69 24.13 -2.35
N ILE A 58 4.27 23.37 -1.40
CA ILE A 58 5.62 23.61 -0.88
C ILE A 58 6.67 23.48 -1.99
N ALA A 59 6.57 22.45 -2.84
CA ALA A 59 7.49 22.21 -3.94
C ALA A 59 7.58 23.40 -4.91
N LYS A 60 6.47 24.13 -5.09
CA LYS A 60 6.36 25.31 -5.97
C LYS A 60 6.86 26.62 -5.32
N THR A 61 7.26 26.61 -4.04
CA THR A 61 7.80 27.80 -3.38
C THR A 61 9.22 28.16 -3.85
N GLN A 62 9.70 29.35 -3.50
CA GLN A 62 11.07 29.81 -3.78
C GLN A 62 12.09 29.42 -2.69
N LEU A 63 11.74 28.48 -1.80
CA LEU A 63 12.65 28.00 -0.76
C LEU A 63 13.89 27.30 -1.38
N PRO A 64 15.06 27.38 -0.73
CA PRO A 64 16.21 26.58 -1.12
C PRO A 64 15.87 25.08 -0.96
N THR A 65 16.55 24.23 -1.74
CA THR A 65 16.25 22.78 -1.83
C THR A 65 16.16 22.11 -0.45
N ALA A 66 17.10 22.39 0.45
CA ALA A 66 17.08 21.84 1.81
C ALA A 66 15.81 22.24 2.60
N GLY A 67 15.38 23.50 2.47
CA GLY A 67 14.16 24.00 3.11
C GLY A 67 12.90 23.33 2.55
N LYS A 68 12.84 23.07 1.24
CA LYS A 68 11.73 22.32 0.62
C LYS A 68 11.66 20.89 1.15
N VAL A 69 12.79 20.19 1.19
CA VAL A 69 12.85 18.81 1.70
C VAL A 69 12.40 18.75 3.16
N ALA A 70 12.94 19.62 4.01
CA ALA A 70 12.55 19.68 5.42
C ALA A 70 11.04 19.95 5.61
N ALA A 71 10.49 20.91 4.86
CA ALA A 71 9.07 21.24 4.93
C ALA A 71 8.18 20.08 4.43
N MET A 72 8.56 19.41 3.34
CA MET A 72 7.80 18.28 2.79
C MET A 72 7.83 17.05 3.70
N LEU A 73 8.96 16.80 4.36
CA LEU A 73 9.06 15.78 5.41
C LEU A 73 8.21 16.15 6.63
N GLY A 74 8.17 17.43 6.99
CA GLY A 74 7.30 17.95 8.04
C GLY A 74 5.82 17.67 7.78
N VAL A 75 5.35 17.83 6.53
CA VAL A 75 3.97 17.45 6.14
C VAL A 75 3.73 15.96 6.32
N GLY A 76 4.70 15.11 5.93
CA GLY A 76 4.61 13.67 6.14
C GLY A 76 4.49 13.30 7.62
N LEU A 77 5.32 13.91 8.47
CA LEU A 77 5.28 13.70 9.92
C LEU A 77 3.94 14.16 10.51
N ALA A 78 3.44 15.34 10.09
CA ALA A 78 2.15 15.85 10.50
C ALA A 78 0.99 14.91 10.08
N ALA A 79 1.05 14.33 8.88
CA ALA A 79 0.07 13.34 8.44
C ALA A 79 0.10 12.08 9.33
N VAL A 80 1.27 11.57 9.71
CA VAL A 80 1.36 10.44 10.65
C VAL A 80 0.75 10.79 12.00
N VAL A 81 1.06 11.97 12.54
CA VAL A 81 0.48 12.43 13.82
C VAL A 81 -1.04 12.50 13.75
N VAL A 82 -1.59 13.11 12.69
CA VAL A 82 -3.04 13.21 12.50
C VAL A 82 -3.67 11.83 12.38
N PHE A 83 -3.06 10.90 11.64
CA PHE A 83 -3.56 9.53 11.54
C PHE A 83 -3.60 8.84 12.91
N LEU A 84 -2.55 8.96 13.72
CA LEU A 84 -2.49 8.36 15.05
C LEU A 84 -3.52 8.98 16.01
N VAL A 85 -3.74 10.29 15.92
CA VAL A 85 -4.81 10.96 16.69
C VAL A 85 -6.18 10.41 16.30
N VAL A 86 -6.47 10.28 15.00
CA VAL A 86 -7.74 9.71 14.52
C VAL A 86 -7.90 8.27 15.01
N ALA A 87 -6.85 7.45 14.89
CA ALA A 87 -6.87 6.07 15.37
C ALA A 87 -7.09 6.00 16.90
N GLY A 88 -6.44 6.87 17.67
CA GLY A 88 -6.61 6.96 19.12
C GLY A 88 -8.03 7.37 19.53
N LEU A 89 -8.61 8.36 18.86
CA LEU A 89 -9.99 8.80 19.10
C LEU A 89 -11.01 7.71 18.76
N LEU A 90 -10.80 6.99 17.66
CA LEU A 90 -11.63 5.83 17.31
C LEU A 90 -11.50 4.72 18.36
N SER A 91 -10.27 4.42 18.82
CA SER A 91 -10.05 3.42 19.87
C SER A 91 -10.76 3.79 21.17
N TYR A 92 -10.67 5.06 21.58
CA TYR A 92 -11.39 5.59 22.74
C TYR A 92 -12.91 5.50 22.58
N ALA A 93 -13.44 5.89 21.41
CA ALA A 93 -14.88 5.82 21.15
C ALA A 93 -15.43 4.38 21.17
N LEU A 94 -14.60 3.38 20.82
CA LEU A 94 -14.99 1.97 20.79
C LEU A 94 -14.87 1.26 22.15
N HIS A 95 -13.98 1.73 23.03
CA HIS A 95 -13.65 1.04 24.29
C HIS A 95 -13.90 1.88 25.56
N GLY A 96 -14.53 3.05 25.42
CA GLY A 96 -14.76 4.05 26.48
C GLY A 96 -14.93 3.50 27.88
#